data_AF-A0A1Y1M269-F1
#
_entry.id   AF-A0A1Y1M269-F1
#
_cell.length_a   1.000
_cell.length_b   1.000
_cell.length_c   1.000
_cell.angle_alpha   90.00
_cell.angle_beta   90.00
_cell.angle_gamma   90.00
#
_symmetry.space_group_name_H-M   'P 1'
#
loop_
_entity.id
_entity.type
_entity.pdbx_description
1 polymer ?
#
loop_
_entity_poly.entity_id
_entity_poly.type
_entity_poly.pdbx_seq_one_letter_code
_entity_poly.pdbx_strand_id
1 'polypeptide(L)'
;MTRFLVTRMQSQGRGAIVNISSGAECQPMPLMNVYAATKVYVKHFTAALREEYASYGITVQHLSPYFVNTKMNDFSDRLRETSLLVPDASTYVKYAVYTLGKINDSTGYWAHGIQVVLCQVVC
;
A
#
# COMPACT_ATOMS: atom_id res chain seq x y z
N MET A 1 -2.52 -11.80 -11.76
CA MET A 1 -3.80 -11.93 -11.03
C MET A 1 -4.84 -10.93 -11.53
N THR A 2 -4.55 -9.62 -11.51
CA THR A 2 -5.44 -8.53 -11.95
C THR A 2 -6.14 -8.80 -13.28
N ARG A 3 -5.39 -9.11 -14.35
CA ARG A 3 -5.94 -9.38 -15.69
C ARG A 3 -7.05 -10.44 -15.70
N PHE A 4 -6.95 -11.47 -14.85
CA PHE A 4 -7.94 -12.55 -14.81
C PHE A 4 -9.21 -12.16 -14.03
N LEU A 5 -9.03 -11.45 -12.91
CA LEU A 5 -10.15 -11.08 -12.04
C LEU A 5 -10.93 -9.88 -12.57
N VAL A 6 -10.26 -8.96 -13.27
CA VAL A 6 -10.86 -7.70 -13.69
C VAL A 6 -12.01 -7.90 -14.68
N THR A 7 -11.90 -8.85 -15.60
CA THR A 7 -12.98 -9.19 -16.55
C THR A 7 -14.25 -9.65 -15.83
N ARG A 8 -14.11 -10.41 -14.73
CA ARG A 8 -15.25 -10.81 -13.90
C ARG A 8 -15.83 -9.64 -13.11
N MET A 9 -14.99 -8.74 -12.59
CA MET A 9 -15.46 -7.55 -11.87
C MET A 9 -16.21 -6.60 -12.81
N GLN A 10 -15.74 -6.45 -14.05
CA GLN A 10 -16.40 -5.67 -15.09
C GLN A 10 -17.80 -6.21 -15.40
N SER A 11 -17.95 -7.53 -15.60
CA SER A 11 -19.25 -8.12 -15.89
C SER A 11 -20.23 -8.01 -14.71
N GLN A 12 -19.71 -7.93 -13.48
CA GLN A 12 -20.50 -7.70 -12.27
C GLN A 12 -20.82 -6.23 -12.00
N GLY A 13 -20.19 -5.28 -12.71
CA GLY A 13 -20.30 -3.84 -12.47
C GLY A 13 -19.84 -3.41 -11.07
N ARG A 14 -19.06 -4.25 -10.38
CA ARG A 14 -18.55 -3.98 -9.03
C ARG A 14 -17.30 -4.81 -8.74
N GLY A 15 -16.38 -4.24 -7.98
CA GLY A 15 -15.20 -4.95 -7.50
C GLY A 15 -14.27 -4.05 -6.71
N ALA A 16 -13.31 -4.66 -6.02
CA ALA A 16 -12.24 -3.95 -5.34
C ALA A 16 -10.90 -4.65 -5.58
N ILE A 17 -9.88 -3.88 -5.94
CA ILE A 17 -8.49 -4.33 -6.09
C ILE A 17 -7.64 -3.45 -5.19
N VAL A 18 -6.93 -4.06 -4.25
CA VAL A 18 -6.02 -3.36 -3.34
C VAL A 18 -4.61 -3.86 -3.60
N ASN A 19 -3.76 -2.98 -4.10
CA ASN A 19 -2.35 -3.30 -4.36
C ASN A 19 -1.47 -2.77 -3.23
N ILE A 20 -0.62 -3.65 -2.70
CA ILE A 20 0.27 -3.32 -1.58
C ILE A 20 1.66 -2.96 -2.10
N SER A 21 1.98 -1.68 -2.04
CA SER A 21 3.31 -1.14 -2.24
C SER A 21 4.13 -1.19 -0.93
N SER A 22 4.89 -0.15 -0.62
CA SER A 22 5.75 0.00 0.55
C SER A 22 6.23 1.45 0.63
N GLY A 23 6.49 1.96 1.83
CA GLY A 23 7.15 3.25 2.04
C GLY A 23 8.52 3.36 1.33
N ALA A 24 9.13 2.23 0.95
CA ALA A 24 10.31 2.18 0.09
C ALA A 24 10.12 2.78 -1.31
N GLU A 25 8.88 3.03 -1.76
CA GLU A 25 8.62 3.75 -3.01
C GLU A 25 8.98 5.26 -2.93
N CYS A 26 9.21 5.79 -1.73
CA CYS A 26 9.46 7.22 -1.52
C CYS A 26 10.82 7.68 -2.07
N GLN A 27 11.85 6.84 -1.97
CA GLN A 27 13.21 7.17 -2.38
C GLN A 27 13.99 5.94 -2.84
N PRO A 28 15.06 6.09 -3.64
CA PRO A 28 15.98 5.01 -3.94
C PRO A 28 16.60 4.43 -2.65
N MET A 29 16.64 3.11 -2.54
CA MET A 29 17.26 2.42 -1.39
C MET A 29 18.49 1.64 -1.84
N PRO A 30 19.71 2.06 -1.47
CA PRO A 30 20.91 1.26 -1.68
C PRO A 30 20.74 -0.15 -1.09
N LEU A 31 21.27 -1.17 -1.78
CA LEU A 31 21.12 -2.59 -1.43
C LEU A 31 19.69 -3.17 -1.53
N MET A 32 18.68 -2.33 -1.79
CA MET A 32 17.28 -2.69 -1.96
C MET A 32 16.68 -2.06 -3.24
N ASN A 33 17.50 -1.81 -4.25
CA ASN A 33 17.13 -1.05 -5.45
C ASN A 33 15.95 -1.71 -6.23
N VAL A 34 16.00 -3.01 -6.46
CA VAL A 34 14.94 -3.76 -7.16
C VAL A 34 13.65 -3.70 -6.35
N TYR A 35 13.75 -3.80 -5.03
CA TYR A 35 12.60 -3.69 -4.14
C TYR A 35 11.96 -2.30 -4.25
N ALA A 36 12.72 -1.23 -4.04
CA ALA A 36 12.22 0.15 -4.14
C ALA A 36 11.61 0.44 -5.52
N ALA A 37 12.29 0.07 -6.61
CA ALA A 37 11.80 0.26 -7.98
C ALA A 37 10.50 -0.51 -8.27
N THR A 38 10.39 -1.75 -7.78
CA THR A 38 9.16 -2.54 -7.93
C THR A 38 7.99 -1.90 -7.19
N LYS A 39 8.25 -1.25 -6.06
CA LYS A 39 7.21 -0.58 -5.26
C LYS A 39 6.74 0.72 -5.91
N VAL A 40 7.63 1.48 -6.55
CA VAL A 40 7.25 2.58 -7.45
C VAL A 40 6.41 2.08 -8.63
N TYR A 41 6.79 0.95 -9.25
CA TYR A 41 5.98 0.33 -10.31
C TYR A 41 4.55 -0.01 -9.83
N VAL A 42 4.40 -0.62 -8.64
CA VAL A 42 3.09 -0.94 -8.09
C VAL A 42 2.22 0.31 -7.92
N LYS A 43 2.80 1.42 -7.46
CA LYS A 43 2.08 2.71 -7.37
C LYS A 43 1.52 3.16 -8.71
N HIS A 44 2.38 3.27 -9.73
CA HIS A 44 1.97 3.74 -11.05
C HIS A 44 1.00 2.77 -11.73
N PHE A 45 1.26 1.47 -11.64
CA PHE A 45 0.36 0.44 -12.13
C PHE A 45 -1.04 0.57 -11.51
N THR A 46 -1.12 0.83 -10.21
CA THR A 46 -2.39 0.97 -9.50
C THR A 46 -3.13 2.23 -9.91
N ALA A 47 -2.42 3.36 -10.07
CA ALA A 47 -3.02 4.61 -10.52
C ALA A 47 -3.55 4.50 -11.95
N ALA A 48 -2.78 3.93 -12.89
CA ALA A 48 -3.24 3.71 -14.26
C ALA A 48 -4.45 2.77 -14.33
N LEU A 49 -4.37 1.63 -13.63
CA LEU A 49 -5.46 0.65 -13.57
C LEU A 49 -6.75 1.25 -12.98
N ARG A 50 -6.64 2.17 -12.02
CA ARG A 50 -7.78 2.88 -11.45
C ARG A 50 -8.51 3.69 -12.52
N GLU A 51 -7.79 4.47 -13.31
CA GLU A 51 -8.38 5.28 -14.38
C GLU A 51 -8.97 4.40 -15.50
N GLU A 52 -8.28 3.33 -15.89
CA GLU A 52 -8.75 2.38 -16.90
C GLU A 52 -10.08 1.71 -16.51
N TYR A 53 -10.30 1.48 -15.21
CA TYR A 53 -11.43 0.69 -14.72
C TYR A 53 -12.48 1.46 -13.91
N ALA A 54 -12.31 2.78 -13.73
CA ALA A 54 -13.19 3.63 -12.92
C ALA A 54 -14.66 3.58 -13.41
N SER A 55 -14.87 3.60 -14.72
CA SER A 55 -16.21 3.58 -15.34
C SER A 55 -16.96 2.25 -15.17
N TYR A 56 -16.26 1.17 -14.78
CA TYR A 56 -16.83 -0.17 -14.60
C TYR A 56 -17.29 -0.46 -13.17
N GLY A 57 -17.29 0.54 -12.28
CA GLY A 57 -17.67 0.36 -10.87
C GLY A 57 -16.61 -0.40 -10.05
N ILE A 58 -15.37 -0.45 -10.52
CA ILE A 58 -14.26 -1.16 -9.85
C ILE A 58 -13.44 -0.15 -9.04
N THR A 59 -13.36 -0.37 -7.73
CA THR A 59 -12.45 0.38 -6.86
C THR A 59 -11.04 -0.18 -6.97
N VAL A 60 -10.06 0.67 -7.28
CA VAL A 60 -8.65 0.28 -7.33
C VAL A 60 -7.87 1.18 -6.36
N GLN A 61 -7.32 0.59 -5.29
CA GLN A 61 -6.65 1.31 -4.20
C GLN A 61 -5.18 0.93 -4.10
N HIS A 62 -4.34 1.94 -3.85
CA HIS A 62 -2.93 1.78 -3.53
C HIS A 62 -2.72 1.94 -2.02
N LEU A 63 -1.98 1.00 -1.43
CA LEU A 63 -1.51 1.10 -0.06
C LEU A 63 0.03 1.09 0.00
N SER A 64 0.61 2.08 0.66
CA SER A 64 2.06 2.19 0.93
C SER A 64 2.37 2.09 2.43
N PRO A 65 2.31 0.88 3.01
CA PRO A 65 2.64 0.68 4.42
C PRO A 65 4.11 0.99 4.73
N TYR A 66 4.33 1.46 5.95
CA TYR A 66 5.64 1.42 6.61
C TYR A 66 5.72 0.15 7.45
N PHE A 67 6.59 0.11 8.46
CA PHE A 67 6.83 -1.09 9.24
C PHE A 67 5.57 -1.54 9.99
N VAL A 68 5.22 -2.82 9.82
CA VAL A 68 4.16 -3.50 10.57
C VAL A 68 4.82 -4.67 11.31
N ASN A 69 4.50 -4.86 12.58
CA ASN A 69 5.07 -5.92 13.39
C ASN A 69 4.64 -7.29 12.84
N THR A 70 5.55 -7.92 12.09
CA THR A 70 5.40 -9.20 11.40
C THR A 70 6.77 -9.86 11.28
N LYS A 71 6.79 -11.15 10.94
CA LYS A 71 8.03 -11.91 10.69
C LYS A 71 8.95 -11.30 9.61
N MET A 72 8.41 -10.47 8.72
CA MET A 72 9.21 -9.76 7.70
C MET A 72 10.25 -8.83 8.33
N ASN A 73 9.99 -8.35 9.55
CA ASN A 73 10.84 -7.40 10.26
C ASN A 73 11.67 -8.06 11.39
N ASP A 74 11.80 -9.39 11.37
CA ASP A 74 12.53 -10.14 12.41
C ASP A 74 14.03 -9.82 12.48
N PHE A 75 14.58 -9.11 11.48
CA PHE A 75 15.95 -8.63 11.44
C PHE A 75 16.24 -7.46 12.40
N SER A 76 15.22 -6.87 13.04
CA SER A 76 15.35 -5.72 13.95
C SER A 76 14.46 -5.87 15.17
N ASP A 77 15.07 -5.93 16.36
CA ASP A 77 14.33 -6.05 17.63
C ASP A 77 13.34 -4.89 17.82
N ARG A 78 13.71 -3.68 17.40
CA ARG A 78 12.83 -2.50 17.47
C ARG A 78 11.57 -2.61 16.62
N LEU A 79 11.63 -3.32 15.50
CA LEU A 79 10.49 -3.48 14.59
C LEU A 79 9.59 -4.67 14.95
N ARG A 80 10.02 -5.48 15.94
CA ARG A 80 9.26 -6.59 16.52
C ARG A 80 8.42 -6.15 17.73
N GLU A 81 8.61 -4.92 18.19
CA GLU A 81 7.80 -4.33 19.24
C GLU A 81 6.68 -3.50 18.62
N THR A 82 5.44 -3.77 19.04
CA THR A 82 4.30 -2.97 18.60
C THR A 82 4.38 -1.58 19.23
N SER A 83 4.29 -0.55 18.41
CA SER A 83 4.33 0.85 18.82
C SER A 83 3.40 1.70 17.95
N LEU A 84 3.30 2.99 18.26
CA LEU A 84 2.49 3.93 17.48
C LEU A 84 2.89 3.99 15.99
N LEU A 85 4.17 3.84 15.67
CA LEU A 85 4.68 3.88 14.30
C LEU A 85 4.85 2.48 13.69
N VAL A 86 4.69 1.43 14.49
CA VAL A 86 4.83 0.02 14.08
C VAL A 86 3.65 -0.77 14.64
N PRO A 87 2.46 -0.68 14.03
CA PRO A 87 1.30 -1.43 14.50
C PRO A 87 1.49 -2.94 14.30
N ASP A 88 0.75 -3.76 15.06
CA ASP A 88 0.61 -5.17 14.72
C ASP A 88 -0.25 -5.35 13.46
N ALA A 89 -0.18 -6.54 12.85
CA ALA A 89 -0.89 -6.83 11.61
C ALA A 89 -2.42 -6.65 11.72
N SER A 90 -3.03 -7.03 12.84
CA SER A 90 -4.48 -6.92 13.01
C SER A 90 -4.92 -5.46 13.10
N THR A 91 -4.15 -4.65 13.84
CA THR A 91 -4.35 -3.20 13.91
C THR A 91 -4.20 -2.57 12.53
N TYR A 92 -3.11 -2.87 11.80
CA TYR A 92 -2.90 -2.34 10.46
C TYR A 92 -4.07 -2.67 9.52
N VAL A 93 -4.52 -3.92 9.47
CA VAL A 93 -5.62 -4.35 8.61
C VAL A 93 -6.93 -3.63 8.95
N LYS A 94 -7.23 -3.44 10.24
CA LYS A 94 -8.43 -2.71 10.68
C LYS A 94 -8.48 -1.30 10.09
N TYR A 95 -7.37 -0.58 10.12
CA TYR A 95 -7.29 0.76 9.53
C TYR A 95 -7.25 0.72 8.00
N ALA A 96 -6.50 -0.22 7.40
CA ALA A 96 -6.37 -0.32 5.96
C ALA A 96 -7.72 -0.57 5.28
N VAL A 97 -8.48 -1.54 5.80
CA VAL A 97 -9.85 -1.85 5.31
C VAL A 97 -10.79 -0.66 5.50
N TYR A 98 -10.64 0.11 6.60
CA TYR A 98 -11.47 1.30 6.81
C TYR A 98 -11.28 2.36 5.71
N THR A 99 -10.12 2.41 5.06
CA THR A 99 -9.85 3.36 3.94
C THR A 99 -10.39 2.90 2.59
N LEU A 100 -10.72 1.61 2.44
CA LEU A 100 -11.11 1.03 1.16
C LEU A 100 -12.33 1.74 0.57
N GLY A 101 -12.19 2.22 -0.66
CA GLY A 101 -13.24 2.96 -1.37
C GLY A 101 -13.47 4.40 -0.90
N LYS A 102 -12.73 4.87 0.12
CA LYS A 102 -12.79 6.27 0.60
C LYS A 102 -11.60 7.09 0.14
N ILE A 103 -10.45 6.45 0.00
CA ILE A 103 -9.19 7.10 -0.36
C ILE A 103 -8.49 6.22 -1.40
N ASN A 104 -7.99 6.87 -2.45
CA ASN A 104 -7.33 6.19 -3.56
C ASN A 104 -5.91 5.70 -3.20
N ASP A 105 -5.16 6.54 -2.51
CA ASP A 105 -3.75 6.33 -2.17
C ASP A 105 -3.57 6.61 -0.68
N SER A 106 -3.08 5.61 0.07
CA SER A 106 -3.01 5.68 1.53
C SER A 106 -1.83 4.86 2.06
N THR A 107 -1.39 5.12 3.27
CA THR A 107 -0.43 4.24 3.98
C THR A 107 -1.10 3.05 4.65
N GLY A 108 -2.44 2.99 4.65
CA GLY A 108 -3.25 1.97 5.33
C GLY A 108 -3.33 2.14 6.85
N TYR A 109 -2.48 2.99 7.45
CA TYR A 109 -2.49 3.27 8.87
C TYR A 109 -2.10 4.73 9.13
N TRP A 110 -2.92 5.45 9.90
CA TRP A 110 -2.84 6.92 10.00
C TRP A 110 -1.46 7.40 10.49
N ALA A 111 -0.83 6.70 11.44
CA ALA A 111 0.46 7.10 11.99
C ALA A 111 1.60 6.98 10.96
N HIS A 112 1.48 6.04 10.01
CA HIS A 112 2.40 5.98 8.86
C HIS A 112 2.30 7.23 7.96
N GLY A 113 1.17 7.94 7.97
CA GLY A 113 1.03 9.21 7.26
C GLY A 113 2.02 10.27 7.76
N ILE A 114 2.37 10.25 9.05
CA ILE A 114 3.41 11.12 9.61
C ILE A 114 4.78 10.77 9.03
N GLN A 115 5.07 9.48 8.83
CA GLN A 115 6.33 9.01 8.25
C GLN A 115 6.45 9.41 6.76
N VAL A 116 5.34 9.46 6.03
CA VAL A 116 5.32 9.97 4.64
C VAL A 116 5.75 11.42 4.58
N VAL A 117 5.19 12.28 5.44
CA VAL A 117 5.54 13.71 5.46
C VAL A 117 7.04 13.88 5.72
N LEU A 118 7.59 13.15 6.70
CA LEU A 118 9.03 13.18 6.98
C LEU A 118 9.85 12.71 5.77
N CYS A 119 9.42 11.65 5.08
CA CYS A 119 10.11 11.17 3.89
C CYS A 119 10.12 12.21 2.77
N GLN A 120 8.99 12.89 2.52
CA GLN A 120 8.87 13.88 1.44
C GLN A 120 9.60 15.20 1.70
N VAL A 121 9.88 15.54 2.96
CA VAL A 121 10.60 16.78 3.31
C VAL A 121 12.12 16.57 3.35
N VAL A 122 12.57 15.33 3.62
CA VAL A 122 13.99 15.02 3.84
C VAL A 122 14.67 14.44 2.58
N CYS A 123 13.89 13.90 1.64
CA CYS A 123 14.36 13.33 0.38
C CYS A 123 14.11 14.28 -0.80
#